data_AF-A0A7S4UUG2-F1
#
_entry.id   AF-A0A7S4UUG2-F1
#
_cell.length_a   1.000
_cell.length_b   1.000
_cell.length_c   1.000
_cell.angle_alpha   90.00
_cell.angle_beta   90.00
_cell.angle_gamma   90.00
#
_symmetry.space_group_name_H-M   'P 1'
#
loop_
_entity.id
_entity.type
_entity.pdbx_description
1 polymer ?
#
loop_
_entity_poly.entity_id
_entity_poly.type
_entity_poly.pdbx_seq_one_letter_code
_entity_poly.pdbx_strand_id
1 'polypeptide(L)'
;RLVKMSDSSLPPAMRLHKDFFANERNYIHWLHMGVTLGSVSSLISAVSGRDAPGAHRSSMLVVSTVLVLCSIVFSLYAMYTFFWRRRNIRSIEPGAYAAYVDEPYGPLALSGVLLVTLITILFTASIPIQS
;
A
#
# COMPACT_ATOMS: atom_id res chain seq x y z
N ARG A 1 -9.50 -37.47 2.37
CA ARG A 1 -8.50 -36.80 1.51
C ARG A 1 -9.26 -35.88 0.56
N LEU A 2 -9.33 -34.57 0.84
CA LEU A 2 -9.86 -33.61 -0.12
C LEU A 2 -8.87 -33.53 -1.27
N VAL A 3 -9.25 -34.06 -2.43
CA VAL A 3 -8.51 -33.91 -3.67
C VAL A 3 -8.41 -32.40 -3.91
N LYS A 4 -7.20 -31.86 -3.79
CA LYS A 4 -6.89 -30.48 -4.15
C LYS A 4 -7.18 -30.37 -5.65
N MET A 5 -8.40 -29.99 -5.99
CA MET A 5 -8.80 -29.71 -7.37
C MET A 5 -7.82 -28.68 -7.89
N SER A 6 -6.97 -29.09 -8.83
CA SER A 6 -6.11 -28.19 -9.56
C SER A 6 -7.01 -27.13 -10.17
N ASP A 7 -6.72 -25.86 -9.89
CA ASP A 7 -7.52 -24.72 -10.37
C ASP A 7 -7.74 -24.76 -11.90
N SER A 8 -6.91 -25.53 -12.61
CA SER A 8 -7.04 -25.91 -14.02
C SER A 8 -8.30 -26.70 -14.43
N SER A 9 -9.15 -27.15 -13.51
CA SER A 9 -10.41 -27.86 -13.83
C SER A 9 -11.69 -27.03 -13.66
N LEU A 10 -11.61 -25.83 -13.07
CA LEU A 10 -12.79 -25.00 -12.80
C LEU A 10 -13.33 -24.40 -14.13
N PRO A 11 -14.65 -24.29 -14.34
CA PRO A 11 -15.22 -23.55 -15.46
C PRO A 11 -14.70 -22.09 -15.49
N PRO A 12 -14.50 -21.51 -16.68
CA PRO A 12 -13.85 -20.21 -16.85
C PRO A 12 -14.54 -19.08 -16.07
N ALA A 13 -15.87 -19.08 -16.01
CA ALA A 13 -16.64 -18.10 -15.25
C ALA A 13 -16.37 -18.14 -13.73
N MET A 14 -16.16 -19.34 -13.16
CA MET A 14 -15.89 -19.49 -11.71
C MET A 14 -14.47 -19.04 -11.35
N ARG A 15 -13.49 -19.29 -12.22
CA ARG A 15 -12.11 -18.82 -12.00
C ARG A 15 -12.02 -17.30 -12.02
N LEU A 16 -12.66 -16.71 -13.02
CA LEU A 16 -12.75 -15.27 -13.18
C LEU A 16 -13.29 -14.61 -11.90
N HIS A 17 -14.39 -15.16 -11.37
CA HIS A 17 -14.99 -14.71 -10.12
C HIS A 17 -14.02 -14.82 -8.92
N LYS A 18 -13.29 -15.93 -8.83
CA LYS A 18 -12.31 -16.17 -7.76
C LYS A 18 -11.16 -15.17 -7.82
N ASP A 19 -10.64 -14.88 -9.02
CA ASP A 19 -9.53 -13.95 -9.21
C ASP A 19 -9.94 -12.50 -8.92
N PHE A 20 -11.16 -12.11 -9.31
CA PHE A 20 -11.74 -10.82 -8.93
C PHE A 20 -11.85 -10.66 -7.42
N PHE A 21 -12.41 -11.67 -6.73
CA PHE A 21 -12.54 -11.63 -5.27
C PHE A 21 -11.18 -11.64 -4.55
N ALA A 22 -10.19 -12.37 -5.07
CA ALA A 22 -8.83 -12.35 -4.57
C ALA A 22 -8.18 -10.96 -4.75
N ASN A 23 -8.43 -10.30 -5.87
CA ASN A 23 -7.94 -8.96 -6.13
C ASN A 23 -8.56 -7.90 -5.19
N GLU A 24 -9.88 -7.94 -4.99
CA GLU A 24 -10.58 -7.04 -4.07
C GLU A 24 -10.08 -7.17 -2.63
N ARG A 25 -9.90 -8.41 -2.15
CA ARG A 25 -9.31 -8.66 -0.83
C ARG A 25 -7.91 -8.06 -0.69
N ASN A 26 -7.07 -8.21 -1.71
CA ASN A 26 -5.74 -7.63 -1.69
C ASN A 26 -5.80 -6.10 -1.68
N TYR A 27 -6.62 -5.50 -2.54
CA TYR A 27 -6.84 -4.05 -2.58
C TYR A 27 -7.28 -3.49 -1.21
N ILE A 28 -8.28 -4.10 -0.57
CA ILE A 28 -8.77 -3.66 0.74
C ILE A 28 -7.68 -3.75 1.79
N HIS A 29 -6.89 -4.82 1.79
CA HIS A 29 -5.81 -4.99 2.75
C HIS A 29 -4.73 -3.90 2.60
N TRP A 30 -4.39 -3.54 1.36
CA TRP A 30 -3.40 -2.51 1.06
C TRP A 30 -3.95 -1.14 1.40
N LEU A 31 -5.20 -0.85 1.01
CA LEU A 31 -5.86 0.39 1.39
C LEU A 31 -5.92 0.55 2.92
N HIS A 32 -6.24 -0.51 3.66
CA HIS A 32 -6.27 -0.48 5.12
C HIS A 32 -4.90 -0.14 5.74
N MET A 33 -3.81 -0.69 5.20
CA MET A 33 -2.44 -0.34 5.66
C MET A 33 -2.15 1.15 5.41
N GLY A 34 -2.48 1.66 4.22
CA GLY A 34 -2.31 3.08 3.88
C GLY A 34 -3.10 4.01 4.80
N VAL A 35 -4.37 3.70 5.05
CA VAL A 35 -5.24 4.46 5.96
C VAL A 35 -4.71 4.44 7.38
N THR A 36 -4.27 3.28 7.88
CA THR A 36 -3.70 3.14 9.23
C THR A 36 -2.49 4.04 9.42
N LEU A 37 -1.58 4.09 8.43
CA LEU A 37 -0.42 4.99 8.45
C LEU A 37 -0.84 6.47 8.48
N GLY A 38 -1.85 6.84 7.69
CA GLY A 38 -2.40 8.21 7.68
C GLY A 38 -3.02 8.60 9.03
N SER A 39 -3.73 7.68 9.67
CA SER A 39 -4.30 7.88 11.01
C SER A 39 -3.22 8.08 12.08
N VAL A 40 -2.18 7.25 12.08
CA VAL A 40 -1.03 7.40 12.99
C VAL A 40 -0.34 8.75 12.76
N SER A 41 -0.15 9.12 11.50
CA SER A 41 0.44 10.41 11.16
C SER A 41 -0.35 11.60 11.66
N SER A 42 -1.68 11.52 11.53
CA SER A 42 -2.60 12.56 11.99
C SER A 42 -2.59 12.68 13.52
N LEU A 43 -2.47 11.54 14.21
CA LEU A 43 -2.34 11.50 15.67
C LEU A 43 -1.03 12.16 16.12
N ILE A 44 0.10 11.87 15.47
CA ILE A 44 1.39 12.50 15.78
C ILE A 44 1.26 14.01 15.59
N SER A 45 0.72 14.47 14.46
CA SER A 45 0.52 15.90 14.20
C SER A 45 -0.34 16.59 15.26
N ALA A 46 -1.36 15.91 15.78
CA ALA A 46 -2.26 16.45 16.79
C ALA A 46 -1.60 16.58 18.17
N VAL A 47 -0.72 15.64 18.54
CA VAL A 47 0.03 15.67 19.80
C VAL A 47 1.14 16.72 19.77
N SER A 48 1.84 16.86 18.65
CA SER A 48 2.93 17.85 18.49
C SER A 48 2.47 19.30 18.57
N GLY A 49 1.18 19.57 18.39
CA GLY A 49 0.61 20.92 18.52
C GLY A 49 0.38 21.40 19.95
N ARG A 50 0.35 20.49 20.95
CA ARG A 50 -0.08 20.82 22.32
C ARG A 50 1.07 21.12 23.28
N ASP A 51 2.12 20.31 23.32
CA ASP A 51 3.10 20.34 24.43
C ASP A 51 4.59 20.30 24.02
N ALA A 52 4.93 20.38 22.73
CA ALA A 52 6.32 20.27 22.27
C ALA A 52 7.07 21.62 22.27
N PRO A 53 8.31 21.70 22.81
CA PRO A 53 9.19 22.87 22.63
C PRO A 53 9.32 23.22 21.14
N GLY A 54 9.40 24.52 20.80
CA GLY A 54 9.27 25.00 19.42
C GLY A 54 10.15 24.30 18.38
N ALA A 55 11.35 23.87 18.81
CA ALA A 55 12.31 23.19 17.97
C ALA A 55 11.99 21.68 17.79
N HIS A 56 11.37 21.01 18.77
CA HIS A 56 10.87 19.64 18.65
C HIS A 56 9.53 19.57 17.89
N ARG A 57 8.74 20.64 17.97
CA ARG A 57 7.49 20.78 17.23
C ARG A 57 7.72 20.80 15.72
N SER A 58 8.75 21.50 15.24
CA SER A 58 9.04 21.59 13.80
C SER A 58 9.44 20.23 13.21
N SER A 59 10.30 19.46 13.88
CA SER A 59 10.70 18.13 13.43
C SER A 59 9.52 17.14 13.39
N MET A 60 8.65 17.17 14.40
CA MET A 60 7.48 16.29 14.44
C MET A 60 6.43 16.67 13.37
N LEU A 61 6.25 17.96 13.08
CA LEU A 61 5.36 18.40 12.00
C LEU A 61 5.88 17.93 10.63
N VAL A 62 7.18 18.03 10.37
CA VAL A 62 7.80 17.52 9.13
C VAL A 62 7.57 16.02 8.99
N VAL A 63 7.83 15.25 10.05
CA VAL A 63 7.58 13.80 10.08
C VAL A 63 6.11 13.49 9.76
N SER A 64 5.18 14.18 10.44
CA SER A 64 3.74 13.99 10.24
C SER A 64 3.29 14.36 8.82
N THR A 65 3.84 15.41 8.22
CA THR A 65 3.51 15.78 6.84
C THR A 65 4.01 14.73 5.85
N VAL A 66 5.23 14.24 6.01
CA VAL A 66 5.81 13.20 5.14
C VAL A 66 5.02 11.90 5.22
N LEU A 67 4.62 11.48 6.43
CA LEU A 67 3.81 10.28 6.63
C LEU A 67 2.39 10.41 6.05
N VAL A 68 1.74 11.59 6.15
CA VAL A 68 0.44 11.84 5.48
C VAL A 68 0.58 11.74 3.96
N LEU A 69 1.60 12.39 3.38
CA LEU A 69 1.86 12.32 1.94
C LEU A 69 2.13 10.89 1.48
N CYS A 70 2.91 10.13 2.23
CA CYS A 70 3.15 8.71 1.97
C CYS A 70 1.84 7.91 2.00
N SER A 71 0.98 8.11 3.00
CA SER A 71 -0.32 7.44 3.11
C SER A 71 -1.22 7.70 1.89
N ILE A 72 -1.23 8.94 1.40
CA ILE A 72 -1.98 9.32 0.19
C ILE A 72 -1.43 8.59 -1.04
N VAL A 73 -0.11 8.63 -1.26
CA VAL A 73 0.54 7.95 -2.38
C VAL A 73 0.28 6.44 -2.33
N PHE A 74 0.36 5.83 -1.14
CA PHE A 74 0.08 4.41 -0.93
C PHE A 74 -1.36 4.04 -1.31
N SER A 75 -2.31 4.87 -0.88
CA SER A 75 -3.74 4.68 -1.15
C SER A 75 -4.05 4.85 -2.64
N LEU A 76 -3.43 5.84 -3.30
CA LEU A 76 -3.54 6.04 -4.74
C LEU A 76 -2.90 4.91 -5.54
N TYR A 77 -1.76 4.40 -5.10
CA TYR A 77 -1.09 3.26 -5.75
C TYR A 77 -1.91 1.97 -5.64
N ALA A 78 -2.51 1.71 -4.48
CA ALA A 78 -3.43 0.59 -4.29
C ALA A 78 -4.63 0.71 -5.26
N MET A 79 -5.20 1.92 -5.39
CA MET A 79 -6.28 2.21 -6.34
C MET A 79 -5.86 1.99 -7.80
N TYR A 80 -4.69 2.50 -8.18
CA TYR A 80 -4.16 2.34 -9.54
C TYR A 80 -3.96 0.86 -9.89
N THR A 81 -3.35 0.09 -8.99
CA THR A 81 -3.12 -1.35 -9.17
C THR A 81 -4.45 -2.11 -9.32
N PHE A 82 -5.48 -1.71 -8.58
CA PHE A 82 -6.82 -2.29 -8.70
C PHE A 82 -7.42 -2.05 -10.09
N PHE A 83 -7.35 -0.83 -10.63
CA PHE A 83 -7.87 -0.51 -11.97
C PHE A 83 -7.07 -1.19 -13.09
N TRP A 84 -5.75 -1.25 -12.98
CA TRP A 84 -4.89 -1.96 -13.92
C TRP A 84 -5.28 -3.44 -14.03
N ARG A 85 -5.37 -4.13 -12.89
CA ARG A 85 -5.81 -5.53 -12.84
C ARG A 85 -7.23 -5.74 -13.36
N ARG A 86 -8.17 -4.85 -13.01
CA ARG A 86 -9.57 -4.94 -13.49
C ARG A 86 -9.65 -4.83 -15.01
N ARG A 87 -8.82 -3.97 -15.61
CA ARG A 87 -8.75 -3.78 -17.06
C ARG A 87 -8.18 -5.01 -17.75
N ASN A 88 -7.17 -5.63 -17.15
CA ASN A 88 -6.50 -6.80 -17.71
C ASN A 88 -7.35 -8.07 -17.58
N ILE A 89 -8.09 -8.25 -16.49
CA ILE A 89 -9.05 -9.36 -16.36
C ILE A 89 -10.18 -9.28 -17.42
N ARG A 90 -10.53 -8.06 -17.86
CA ARG A 90 -11.53 -7.85 -18.92
C ARG A 90 -11.00 -8.11 -20.34
N SER A 91 -9.69 -8.16 -20.54
CA SER A 91 -9.05 -8.32 -21.85
C SER A 91 -8.41 -9.69 -22.08
N ILE A 92 -8.46 -10.61 -21.12
CA ILE A 92 -7.83 -11.93 -21.26
C ILE A 92 -8.74 -12.86 -22.08
N GLU A 93 -8.32 -13.14 -23.31
CA GLU A 93 -8.70 -14.34 -24.06
C GLU A 93 -8.23 -15.61 -23.30
N PRO A 94 -8.99 -16.72 -23.34
CA PRO A 94 -8.82 -17.87 -22.45
C PRO A 94 -7.47 -18.62 -22.48
N GLY A 95 -6.47 -18.20 -23.28
CA GLY A 95 -5.16 -18.84 -23.41
C GLY A 95 -3.97 -18.15 -22.71
N ALA A 96 -4.07 -16.87 -22.32
CA ALA A 96 -2.92 -16.06 -21.87
C ALA A 96 -2.67 -16.05 -20.35
N TYR A 97 -3.37 -16.89 -19.59
CA TYR A 97 -3.33 -16.91 -18.11
C TYR A 97 -1.95 -17.24 -17.51
N ALA A 98 -1.04 -17.88 -18.26
CA ALA A 98 0.25 -18.35 -17.74
C ALA A 98 1.32 -17.24 -17.65
N ALA A 99 1.21 -16.14 -18.41
CA ALA A 99 2.20 -15.06 -18.40
C ALA A 99 1.90 -13.94 -17.37
N TYR A 100 0.70 -13.96 -16.77
CA TYR A 100 0.19 -12.86 -15.93
C TYR A 100 0.38 -13.12 -14.40
N VAL A 101 0.97 -14.25 -14.02
CA VAL A 101 1.16 -14.64 -12.60
C VAL A 101 2.43 -14.03 -11.98
N ASP A 102 3.34 -13.50 -12.80
CA ASP A 102 4.63 -12.97 -12.36
C ASP A 102 4.69 -11.43 -12.42
N GLU A 103 3.82 -10.74 -11.70
CA GLU A 103 4.01 -9.30 -11.41
C GLU A 103 4.55 -9.12 -9.97
N PRO A 104 5.87 -9.28 -9.74
CA PRO A 104 6.51 -9.07 -8.43
C PRO A 104 6.54 -7.60 -7.99
N TYR A 105 6.06 -6.67 -8.84
CA TYR A 105 6.20 -5.23 -8.65
C TYR A 105 5.28 -4.64 -7.59
N GLY A 106 4.16 -5.30 -7.26
CA GLY A 106 3.26 -4.82 -6.21
C GLY A 106 3.97 -4.70 -4.85
N PRO A 107 4.49 -5.80 -4.28
CA PRO A 107 5.19 -5.78 -3.00
C PRO A 107 6.44 -4.89 -3.00
N LEU A 108 7.17 -4.87 -4.13
CA LEU A 108 8.38 -4.05 -4.32
C LEU A 108 8.08 -2.55 -4.30
N ALA A 109 6.99 -2.11 -4.93
CA ALA A 109 6.60 -0.70 -4.91
C ALA A 109 6.20 -0.25 -3.51
N LEU A 110 5.43 -1.07 -2.77
CA LEU A 110 5.07 -0.76 -1.39
C LEU A 110 6.27 -0.70 -0.46
N SER A 111 7.17 -1.69 -0.55
CA SER A 111 8.37 -1.73 0.28
C SER A 111 9.31 -0.57 -0.03
N GLY A 112 9.43 -0.18 -1.31
CA GLY A 112 10.19 0.98 -1.75
C GLY A 112 9.68 2.29 -1.13
N VAL A 113 8.37 2.55 -1.21
CA VAL A 113 7.76 3.76 -0.62
C VAL A 113 7.99 3.80 0.89
N LEU A 114 7.75 2.68 1.59
CA LEU A 114 7.96 2.59 3.04
C LEU A 114 9.42 2.79 3.44
N LEU A 115 10.36 2.24 2.66
CA LEU A 115 11.79 2.45 2.90
C LEU A 115 12.18 3.92 2.74
N VAL A 116 11.71 4.60 1.69
CA VAL A 116 11.97 6.03 1.50
C VAL A 116 11.40 6.85 2.66
N THR A 117 10.19 6.55 3.11
CA THR A 117 9.59 7.19 4.28
C THR A 117 10.40 6.94 5.55
N LEU A 118 10.83 5.70 5.79
CA LEU A 118 11.65 5.34 6.95
C LEU A 118 13.00 6.08 6.94
N ILE A 119 13.67 6.13 5.78
CA ILE A 119 14.92 6.88 5.61
C ILE A 119 14.70 8.37 5.90
N THR A 120 13.61 8.96 5.40
CA THR A 120 13.28 10.37 5.62
C THR A 120 13.04 10.67 7.11
N ILE A 121 12.35 9.77 7.82
CA ILE A 121 12.11 9.89 9.26
C ILE A 121 13.42 9.79 10.04
N LEU A 122 14.25 8.78 9.75
CA LEU A 122 15.54 8.61 10.41
C LEU A 122 16.47 9.79 10.16
N PHE A 123 16.50 10.30 8.93
CA PHE A 123 17.27 11.48 8.58
C PHE A 123 16.79 12.71 9.37
N THR A 124 15.48 12.96 9.40
CA THR A 124 14.89 14.09 10.16
C THR A 124 15.16 13.95 11.67
N ALA A 125 15.13 12.73 12.21
CA ALA A 125 15.45 12.47 13.61
C ALA A 125 16.94 12.62 13.93
N SER A 126 17.82 12.36 12.96
CA SER A 126 19.28 12.47 13.12
C SER A 126 19.81 13.89 13.04
N ILE A 127 19.03 14.84 12.50
CA ILE A 127 19.42 16.25 12.48
C ILE A 127 19.28 16.79 13.91
N PRO A 128 20.38 17.14 14.59
CA PRO A 128 20.30 17.71 15.92
C PRO A 128 19.62 19.08 15.79
N ILE A 129 18.47 19.18 16.45
CA ILE A 129 17.72 20.41 16.57
C ILE A 129 18.57 21.34 17.45
N GLN A 130 19.33 22.23 16.83
CA GLN A 130 20.05 23.28 17.55
C GLN A 130 19.00 24.21 18.19
N SER A 131 19.07 24.25 19.52
CA SER A 131 18.25 24.98 20.51
C SER A 131 17.53 26.23 20.03
#